data_AF-A0A7C9D3M3-F1
#
_entry.id   AF-A0A7C9D3M3-F1
#
_cell.length_a   1.000
_cell.length_b   1.000
_cell.length_c   1.000
_cell.angle_alpha   90.00
_cell.angle_beta   90.00
_cell.angle_gamma   90.00
#
_symmetry.space_group_name_H-M   'P 1'
#
loop_
_entity.id
_entity.type
_entity.pdbx_description
1 polymer ?
#
loop_
_entity_poly.entity_id
_entity_poly.type
_entity_poly.pdbx_seq_one_letter_code
_entity_poly.pdbx_strand_id
1 'polypeptide(L)'
;VFRGRGIPSQEVEWGKFSMLEAELRLLANALLDDPSNQRFVLLSESCIPLFNFTTIYSYLTNSTQTYVQSYDLVGPTGRGRYKSQLGPTVTVRQWRKGSQWFELDRDMAAQVISDQAYFLLFKRACK
;
A
#
# COMPACT_ATOMS: atom_id res chain seq x y z
N VAL A 1 -18.20 -10.88 12.43
CA VAL A 1 -18.01 -9.85 11.39
C VAL A 1 -17.14 -10.33 10.22
N PHE A 2 -16.11 -11.18 10.41
CA PHE A 2 -15.26 -11.67 9.29
C PHE A 2 -15.27 -13.20 9.07
N ARG A 3 -16.31 -13.91 9.51
CA ARG A 3 -16.38 -15.38 9.34
C ARG A 3 -16.39 -15.72 7.84
N GLY A 4 -15.45 -16.55 7.41
CA GLY A 4 -15.33 -16.98 6.01
C GLY A 4 -14.63 -15.98 5.07
N ARG A 5 -14.13 -14.86 5.57
CA ARG A 5 -13.35 -13.86 4.79
C ARG A 5 -11.86 -13.87 5.11
N GLY A 6 -11.39 -14.94 5.75
CA GLY A 6 -9.96 -15.12 6.04
C GLY A 6 -9.21 -15.42 4.75
N ILE A 7 -8.22 -14.60 4.44
CA ILE A 7 -7.33 -14.83 3.31
C ILE A 7 -6.17 -15.71 3.80
N PRO A 8 -5.83 -16.82 3.11
CA PRO A 8 -4.70 -17.65 3.50
C PRO A 8 -3.41 -16.84 3.67
N SER A 9 -2.84 -16.91 4.87
CA SER A 9 -1.64 -16.17 5.23
C SER A 9 -0.37 -16.93 4.83
N GLN A 10 0.71 -16.19 4.63
CA GLN A 10 2.08 -16.70 4.64
C GLN A 10 2.82 -16.03 5.80
N GLU A 11 4.02 -16.50 6.13
CA GLU A 11 4.82 -15.86 7.18
C GLU A 11 5.13 -14.39 6.81
N VAL A 12 4.82 -13.48 7.72
CA VAL A 12 5.03 -12.04 7.56
C VAL A 12 5.97 -11.58 8.66
N GLU A 13 7.07 -10.96 8.26
CA GLU A 13 8.08 -10.44 9.17
C GLU A 13 8.14 -8.91 9.09
N TRP A 14 8.34 -8.28 10.25
CA TRP A 14 8.38 -6.82 10.32
C TRP A 14 9.57 -6.22 9.55
N GLY A 15 9.27 -5.25 8.69
CA GLY A 15 10.28 -4.57 7.87
C GLY A 15 10.84 -5.41 6.72
N LYS A 16 10.30 -6.60 6.48
CA LYS A 16 10.67 -7.48 5.37
C LYS A 16 9.75 -7.32 4.17
N PHE A 17 10.22 -7.76 3.01
CA PHE A 17 9.45 -7.73 1.77
C PHE A 17 8.17 -8.59 1.84
N SER A 18 8.13 -9.61 2.70
CA SER A 18 6.94 -10.43 2.95
C SER A 18 5.73 -9.64 3.45
N MET A 19 5.96 -8.48 4.10
CA MET A 19 4.89 -7.56 4.49
C MET A 19 4.18 -6.95 3.28
N LEU A 20 4.93 -6.50 2.26
CA LEU A 20 4.36 -6.01 1.00
C LEU A 20 3.59 -7.12 0.27
N GLU A 21 4.13 -8.35 0.26
CA GLU A 21 3.45 -9.49 -0.36
C GLU A 21 2.10 -9.80 0.31
N ALA A 22 2.01 -9.65 1.63
CA ALA A 22 0.76 -9.79 2.36
C ALA A 22 -0.23 -8.66 2.03
N GLU A 23 0.23 -7.41 1.99
CA GLU A 23 -0.61 -6.25 1.62
C GLU A 23 -1.17 -6.36 0.20
N LEU A 24 -0.34 -6.74 -0.77
CA LEU A 24 -0.78 -6.96 -2.15
C LEU A 24 -1.81 -8.10 -2.23
N ARG A 25 -1.67 -9.14 -1.39
CA ARG A 25 -2.67 -10.22 -1.32
C ARG A 25 -4.01 -9.72 -0.76
N LEU A 26 -3.98 -8.88 0.28
CA LEU A 26 -5.19 -8.25 0.83
C LEU A 26 -5.87 -7.37 -0.23
N LEU A 27 -5.10 -6.51 -0.89
CA LEU A 27 -5.61 -5.59 -1.90
C LEU A 27 -6.18 -6.34 -3.13
N ALA A 28 -5.49 -7.37 -3.62
CA ALA A 28 -5.97 -8.19 -4.73
C ALA A 28 -7.28 -8.91 -4.39
N ASN A 29 -7.39 -9.49 -3.18
CA ASN A 29 -8.63 -10.13 -2.75
C ASN A 29 -9.78 -9.12 -2.67
N ALA A 30 -9.57 -7.95 -2.06
CA ALA A 30 -10.59 -6.92 -1.97
C ALA A 30 -11.04 -6.41 -3.35
N LEU A 31 -10.12 -6.32 -4.31
CA LEU A 31 -10.40 -5.85 -5.67
C LEU A 31 -11.21 -6.88 -6.49
N LEU A 32 -10.99 -8.17 -6.24
CA LEU A 32 -11.67 -9.28 -6.91
C LEU A 32 -12.98 -9.72 -6.23
N ASP A 33 -13.14 -9.49 -4.93
CA ASP A 33 -14.30 -9.93 -4.14
C ASP A 33 -15.61 -9.27 -4.61
N ASP A 34 -15.59 -7.95 -4.83
CA ASP A 34 -16.74 -7.18 -5.28
C ASP A 34 -16.34 -6.10 -6.31
N PRO A 35 -16.90 -6.13 -7.54
CA PRO A 35 -16.67 -5.09 -8.55
C PRO A 35 -17.12 -3.69 -8.12
N SER A 36 -18.03 -3.58 -7.15
CA SER A 36 -18.51 -2.31 -6.62
C SER A 36 -17.54 -1.64 -5.64
N ASN A 37 -16.51 -2.35 -5.13
CA ASN A 37 -15.48 -1.75 -4.28
C ASN A 37 -14.70 -0.67 -5.04
N GLN A 38 -14.85 0.59 -4.61
CA GLN A 38 -14.19 1.76 -5.24
C GLN A 38 -13.01 2.32 -4.45
N ARG A 39 -12.96 2.11 -3.13
CA ARG A 39 -12.00 2.71 -2.21
C ARG A 39 -11.40 1.62 -1.31
N PHE A 40 -10.09 1.61 -1.15
CA PHE A 40 -9.34 0.56 -0.46
C PHE A 40 -8.46 1.18 0.62
N VAL A 41 -8.78 0.89 1.89
CA VAL A 41 -8.04 1.42 3.05
C VAL A 41 -7.29 0.28 3.73
N LEU A 42 -5.98 0.43 3.92
CA LEU A 42 -5.18 -0.52 4.71
C LEU A 42 -5.25 -0.16 6.19
N LEU A 43 -5.59 -1.14 7.05
CA LEU A 43 -5.72 -0.97 8.50
C LEU A 43 -5.12 -2.18 9.24
N SER A 44 -4.70 -1.99 10.48
CA SER A 44 -4.40 -3.07 11.44
C SER A 44 -5.39 -3.11 12.60
N GLU A 45 -5.24 -4.13 13.44
CA GLU A 45 -5.96 -4.27 14.72
C GLU A 45 -5.78 -3.10 15.70
N SER A 46 -4.72 -2.30 15.55
CA SER A 46 -4.48 -1.11 16.38
C SER A 46 -5.11 0.16 15.82
N CYS A 47 -5.71 0.13 14.64
CA CYS A 47 -6.37 1.29 14.05
C CYS A 47 -7.75 1.51 14.69
N ILE A 48 -8.00 2.75 15.12
CA ILE A 48 -9.31 3.17 15.62
C ILE A 48 -9.87 4.30 14.73
N PRO A 49 -11.15 4.22 14.34
CA PRO A 49 -11.76 5.29 13.54
C PRO A 49 -11.96 6.54 14.43
N LEU A 50 -11.53 7.69 13.94
CA LEU A 50 -11.73 8.98 14.63
C LEU A 50 -13.08 9.63 14.27
N PHE A 51 -13.67 9.22 13.15
CA PHE A 51 -14.97 9.67 12.68
C PHE A 51 -15.87 8.46 12.45
N ASN A 52 -17.19 8.69 12.48
CA ASN A 52 -18.15 7.62 12.19
C ASN A 52 -18.05 7.15 10.73
N PHE A 53 -18.62 5.97 10.46
CA PHE A 53 -18.57 5.35 9.13
C PHE A 53 -19.20 6.23 8.04
N THR A 54 -20.34 6.85 8.31
CA THR A 54 -21.02 7.71 7.32
C THR A 54 -20.14 8.87 6.87
N THR A 55 -19.43 9.52 7.80
CA THR A 55 -18.48 10.58 7.50
C THR A 55 -17.32 10.07 6.64
N ILE A 56 -16.68 8.96 7.05
CA ILE A 56 -15.54 8.38 6.32
C ILE A 56 -15.94 7.94 4.92
N TYR A 57 -17.04 7.19 4.82
CA TYR A 57 -17.59 6.69 3.55
C TYR A 57 -17.86 7.86 2.60
N SER A 58 -18.63 8.86 3.05
CA SER A 58 -18.99 10.02 2.23
C SER A 58 -17.76 10.82 1.79
N TYR A 59 -16.76 10.97 2.65
CA TYR A 59 -15.51 11.65 2.30
C TYR A 59 -14.72 10.90 1.22
N LEU A 60 -14.52 9.59 1.40
CA LEU A 60 -13.73 8.80 0.45
C LEU A 60 -14.44 8.59 -0.88
N THR A 61 -15.74 8.26 -0.88
CA THR A 61 -16.48 7.98 -2.12
C THR A 61 -16.74 9.24 -2.95
N ASN A 62 -16.78 10.41 -2.33
CA ASN A 62 -16.93 11.68 -3.05
C ASN A 62 -15.59 12.33 -3.43
N SER A 63 -14.45 11.76 -3.00
CA SER A 63 -13.14 12.28 -3.32
C SER A 63 -12.70 11.88 -4.73
N THR A 64 -12.09 12.82 -5.45
CA THR A 64 -11.40 12.57 -6.72
C THR A 64 -9.91 12.25 -6.52
N GLN A 65 -9.47 12.12 -5.28
CA GLN A 65 -8.07 11.91 -4.91
C GLN A 65 -7.87 10.56 -4.22
N THR A 66 -6.63 10.10 -4.23
CA THR A 66 -6.13 8.93 -3.52
C THR A 66 -5.13 9.41 -2.45
N TYR A 67 -5.10 8.79 -1.28
CA TYR A 67 -4.32 9.28 -0.14
C TYR A 67 -3.18 8.33 0.24
N VAL A 68 -1.94 8.75 -0.08
CA VAL A 68 -0.71 8.08 0.33
C VAL A 68 0.23 9.10 0.96
N GLN A 69 0.94 8.71 2.01
CA GLN A 69 2.00 9.57 2.54
C GLN A 69 3.22 9.49 1.61
N SER A 70 3.68 10.63 1.11
CA SER A 70 4.82 10.71 0.21
C SER A 70 5.64 11.95 0.50
N TYR A 71 6.90 11.77 0.90
CA TYR A 71 7.82 12.85 1.22
C TYR A 71 9.24 12.55 0.76
N ASP A 72 10.01 13.62 0.62
CA ASP A 72 11.43 13.60 0.28
C ASP A 72 12.22 14.36 1.35
N LEU A 73 12.73 13.62 2.33
CA LEU A 73 13.50 14.18 3.44
C LEU A 73 14.97 13.79 3.32
N VAL A 74 15.85 14.74 3.62
CA VAL A 74 17.28 14.48 3.75
C VAL A 74 17.53 13.73 5.06
N GLY A 75 18.50 12.79 5.05
CA GLY A 75 18.98 12.12 6.26
C GLY A 75 18.78 10.59 6.26
N PRO A 76 19.24 9.90 7.33
CA PRO A 76 19.28 8.43 7.40
C PRO A 76 17.90 7.77 7.34
N THR A 77 16.86 8.48 7.77
CA THR A 77 15.48 7.98 7.75
C THR A 77 14.74 8.36 6.48
N GLY A 78 15.20 9.34 5.70
CA GLY A 78 14.63 9.71 4.40
C GLY A 78 15.43 9.13 3.23
N ARG A 79 16.07 9.98 2.43
CA ARG A 79 16.91 9.59 1.28
C ARG A 79 18.01 8.58 1.63
N GLY A 80 18.48 8.52 2.87
CA GLY A 80 19.44 7.50 3.32
C GLY A 80 18.92 6.05 3.24
N ARG A 81 17.61 5.86 3.06
CA ARG A 81 17.00 4.54 2.80
C ARG A 81 16.93 4.16 1.34
N TYR A 82 17.21 5.08 0.41
CA TYR A 82 17.32 4.77 -1.01
C TYR A 82 18.45 3.76 -1.25
N LYS A 83 18.16 2.75 -2.06
CA LYS A 83 19.11 1.72 -2.46
C LYS A 83 19.58 2.02 -3.88
N SER A 84 20.89 2.14 -4.08
CA SER A 84 21.46 2.44 -5.40
C SER A 84 21.10 1.39 -6.45
N GLN A 85 20.84 0.15 -6.02
CA GLN A 85 20.35 -0.95 -6.87
C GLN A 85 18.98 -0.70 -7.52
N LEU A 86 18.21 0.30 -7.04
CA LEU A 86 16.95 0.69 -7.68
C LEU A 86 17.17 1.48 -8.98
N GLY A 87 18.35 2.09 -9.15
CA GLY A 87 18.73 2.79 -10.37
C GLY A 87 19.11 1.82 -11.50
N PRO A 88 18.89 2.18 -12.78
CA PRO A 88 18.35 3.46 -13.25
C PRO A 88 16.81 3.55 -13.23
N THR A 89 16.10 2.44 -12.98
CA THR A 89 14.63 2.36 -13.08
C THR A 89 13.91 3.33 -12.14
N VAL A 90 14.36 3.42 -10.89
CA VAL A 90 13.91 4.45 -9.95
C VAL A 90 15.11 5.27 -9.54
N THR A 91 15.16 6.52 -10.00
CA THR A 91 16.21 7.45 -9.57
C THR A 91 15.92 7.99 -8.18
N VAL A 92 16.96 8.46 -7.48
CA VAL A 92 16.81 9.12 -6.18
C VAL A 92 15.85 10.31 -6.21
N ARG A 93 15.71 10.99 -7.37
CA ARG A 93 14.79 12.11 -7.55
C ARG A 93 13.33 11.68 -7.65
N GLN A 94 13.07 10.47 -8.14
CA GLN A 94 11.74 9.87 -8.22
C GLN A 94 11.35 9.16 -6.91
N TRP A 95 12.33 8.64 -6.18
CA TRP A 95 12.09 7.90 -4.95
C TRP A 95 11.48 8.79 -3.85
N ARG A 96 10.47 8.26 -3.16
CA ARG A 96 9.79 8.91 -2.04
C ARG A 96 9.68 7.94 -0.88
N LYS A 97 9.62 8.49 0.34
CA LYS A 97 9.31 7.72 1.54
C LYS A 97 7.88 8.04 2.01
N GLY A 98 7.24 7.07 2.64
CA GLY A 98 5.90 7.20 3.20
C GLY A 98 5.67 6.29 4.40
N SER A 99 4.49 6.38 4.98
CA SER A 99 3.90 5.34 5.83
C SER A 99 3.49 4.15 4.98
N GLN A 100 3.39 2.99 5.64
CA GLN A 100 2.78 1.79 5.07
C GLN A 100 1.29 1.98 4.79
N TRP A 101 0.61 2.81 5.60
CA TRP A 101 -0.81 3.09 5.46
C TRP A 101 -1.13 3.86 4.18
N PHE A 102 -2.18 3.41 3.50
CA PHE A 102 -2.70 4.04 2.31
C PHE A 102 -4.22 3.99 2.28
N GLU A 103 -4.77 4.87 1.47
CA GLU A 103 -6.08 4.73 0.89
C GLU A 103 -5.92 4.89 -0.64
N LEU A 104 -6.50 3.97 -1.43
CA LEU A 104 -6.43 3.99 -2.89
C LEU A 104 -7.83 3.93 -3.50
N ASP A 105 -8.03 4.62 -4.62
CA ASP A 105 -9.12 4.31 -5.53
C ASP A 105 -8.89 2.99 -6.29
N ARG A 106 -9.93 2.52 -6.99
CA ARG A 106 -9.93 1.24 -7.71
C ARG A 106 -8.92 1.18 -8.85
N ASP A 107 -8.77 2.26 -9.62
CA ASP A 107 -7.88 2.29 -10.77
C ASP A 107 -6.41 2.23 -10.32
N MET A 108 -6.08 2.97 -9.26
CA MET A 108 -4.75 2.92 -8.65
C MET A 108 -4.49 1.55 -8.01
N ALA A 109 -5.47 0.97 -7.31
CA ALA A 109 -5.34 -0.38 -6.75
C ALA A 109 -5.07 -1.43 -7.84
N ALA A 110 -5.77 -1.35 -8.98
CA ALA A 110 -5.54 -2.24 -10.11
C ALA A 110 -4.13 -2.07 -10.69
N GLN A 111 -3.65 -0.84 -10.85
CA GLN A 111 -2.28 -0.55 -11.30
C GLN A 111 -1.24 -1.15 -10.36
N VAL A 112 -1.39 -0.94 -9.04
CA VAL A 112 -0.49 -1.49 -8.01
C VAL A 112 -0.42 -3.01 -8.08
N ILE A 113 -1.56 -3.70 -8.21
CA ILE A 113 -1.59 -5.17 -8.30
C ILE A 113 -0.99 -5.68 -9.61
N SER A 114 -1.16 -4.95 -10.71
CA SER A 114 -0.63 -5.34 -12.02
C SER A 114 0.86 -5.08 -12.20
N ASP A 115 1.50 -4.31 -11.31
CA ASP A 115 2.91 -3.97 -11.43
C ASP A 115 3.81 -5.18 -11.10
N GLN A 116 4.57 -5.61 -12.10
CA GLN A 116 5.62 -6.61 -11.93
C GLN A 116 7.02 -5.97 -11.89
N ALA A 117 7.19 -4.83 -12.54
CA ALA A 117 8.51 -4.24 -12.75
C ALA A 117 9.09 -3.67 -11.45
N TYR A 118 8.33 -2.83 -10.73
CA TYR A 118 8.78 -2.31 -9.44
C TYR A 118 8.72 -3.40 -8.38
N PHE A 119 7.72 -4.28 -8.38
CA PHE A 119 7.68 -5.42 -7.45
C PHE A 119 8.99 -6.24 -7.48
N LEU A 120 9.41 -6.71 -8.66
CA LEU A 120 10.62 -7.52 -8.80
C LEU A 120 11.91 -6.72 -8.53
N LEU A 121 11.91 -5.42 -8.83
CA LEU A 121 13.03 -4.55 -8.52
C LEU A 121 13.22 -4.40 -7.01
N PHE A 122 12.17 -4.02 -6.29
CA PHE A 122 12.21 -3.83 -4.85
C PHE A 122 12.46 -5.15 -4.11
N LYS A 123 11.89 -6.27 -4.56
CA LYS A 123 12.15 -7.60 -3.99
C LYS A 123 13.63 -7.97 -4.00
N ARG A 124 14.35 -7.56 -5.05
CA ARG A 124 15.80 -7.84 -5.17
C ARG A 124 16.65 -6.83 -4.40
N ALA A 125 16.28 -5.55 -4.42
CA ALA A 125 17.08 -4.47 -3.85
C ALA A 125 16.88 -4.27 -2.33
N CYS A 126 15.70 -4.59 -1.80
CA CYS A 126 15.29 -4.30 -0.43
C CYS A 126 15.03 -5.62 0.33
N LYS A 127 16.02 -6.10 1.08
CA LYS A 127 15.96 -7.30 1.95
C LYS A 127 15.92 -6.93 3.44
#